data_AF-A0A433H5B8-F1
#
_entry.id   AF-A0A433H5B8-F1
#
_cell.length_a   1.000
_cell.length_b   1.000
_cell.length_c   1.000
_cell.angle_alpha   90.00
_cell.angle_beta   90.00
_cell.angle_gamma   90.00
#
_symmetry.space_group_name_H-M   'P 1'
#
loop_
_entity.id
_entity.type
_entity.pdbx_description
1 polymer ?
#
loop_
_entity_poly.entity_id
_entity_poly.type
_entity_poly.pdbx_seq_one_letter_code
_entity_poly.pdbx_strand_id
1 'polypeptide(L)'
;MVEQVTHFVAEVNRQALRNAMDFHGFSRRKTATLAGVSAASVGNLAGGYRTQCSADTARKIAKALGVPTASLFLLKPVTVNHTDIHAKRAA
;
A
#
# COMPACT_ATOMS: atom_id res chain seq x y z
N MET A 1 -16.15 8.85 26.66
CA MET A 1 -15.50 7.60 26.19
C MET A 1 -15.22 7.78 24.71
N VAL A 2 -13.97 7.70 24.27
CA VAL A 2 -13.61 7.82 22.85
C VAL A 2 -13.79 6.44 22.22
N GLU A 3 -14.74 6.31 21.30
CA GLU A 3 -14.92 5.09 20.53
C GLU A 3 -13.72 4.91 19.58
N GLN A 4 -12.95 3.84 19.77
CA GLN A 4 -11.79 3.55 18.94
C GLN A 4 -12.23 2.67 17.77
N VAL A 5 -11.97 3.14 16.54
CA VAL A 5 -12.26 2.36 15.34
C VAL A 5 -10.96 1.67 14.91
N THR A 6 -11.01 0.35 14.80
CA THR A 6 -9.88 -0.44 14.27
C THR A 6 -10.05 -0.59 12.76
N HIS A 7 -9.08 -0.10 11.99
CA HIS A 7 -9.01 -0.33 10.54
C HIS A 7 -7.81 -1.21 10.20
N PHE A 8 -7.87 -1.90 9.07
CA PHE A 8 -6.74 -2.69 8.58
C PHE A 8 -6.06 -1.98 7.41
N VAL A 9 -4.73 -1.87 7.49
CA VAL A 9 -3.89 -1.37 6.40
C VAL A 9 -2.90 -2.44 5.97
N ALA A 10 -2.49 -2.38 4.72
CA ALA A 10 -1.43 -3.23 4.20
C ALA A 10 -0.09 -2.48 4.31
N GLU A 11 0.81 -2.97 5.15
CA GLU A 11 2.18 -2.46 5.24
C GLU A 11 3.06 -3.14 4.20
N VAL A 12 3.83 -2.36 3.44
CA VAL A 12 4.67 -2.89 2.35
C VAL A 12 6.04 -3.32 2.86
N ASN A 13 6.48 -4.51 2.44
CA ASN A 13 7.90 -4.85 2.44
C ASN A 13 8.54 -4.24 1.18
N ARG A 14 9.13 -3.06 1.36
CA ARG A 14 9.75 -2.29 0.26
C ARG A 14 10.75 -3.11 -0.54
N GLN A 15 11.61 -3.87 0.13
CA GLN A 15 12.66 -4.63 -0.54
C GLN A 15 12.06 -5.77 -1.36
N ALA A 16 11.10 -6.49 -0.81
CA ALA A 16 10.40 -7.55 -1.54
C ALA A 16 9.66 -7.00 -2.77
N LEU A 17 8.99 -5.85 -2.64
CA LEU A 17 8.33 -5.19 -3.77
C LEU A 17 9.32 -4.83 -4.89
N ARG A 18 10.47 -4.25 -4.54
CA ARG A 18 11.51 -3.92 -5.52
C ARG A 18 12.07 -5.16 -6.20
N ASN A 19 12.42 -6.18 -5.42
CA ASN A 19 12.94 -7.44 -5.96
C ASN A 19 11.93 -8.11 -6.91
N ALA A 20 10.65 -8.11 -6.57
CA ALA A 20 9.61 -8.64 -7.45
C ALA A 20 9.49 -7.83 -8.75
N MET A 21 9.52 -6.50 -8.67
CA MET A 21 9.53 -5.65 -9.86
C MET A 21 10.76 -5.89 -10.75
N ASP A 22 11.94 -5.99 -10.13
CA ASP A 22 13.21 -6.21 -10.83
C ASP A 22 13.23 -7.60 -11.48
N PHE A 23 12.71 -8.63 -10.80
CA PHE A 23 12.57 -10.00 -11.34
C PHE A 23 11.72 -10.03 -12.61
N HIS A 24 10.65 -9.24 -12.68
CA HIS A 24 9.81 -9.13 -13.87
C HIS A 24 10.29 -8.10 -14.90
N GLY A 25 11.37 -7.35 -14.60
CA GLY A 25 11.84 -6.23 -15.43
C GLY A 25 10.81 -5.10 -15.56
N PHE A 26 9.99 -4.87 -14.52
CA PHE A 26 8.92 -3.88 -14.54
C PHE A 26 9.36 -2.57 -13.89
N SER A 27 9.17 -1.46 -14.61
CA SER A 27 9.28 -0.13 -14.01
C SER A 27 8.12 0.15 -13.04
N ARG A 28 8.29 1.13 -12.14
CA ARG A 28 7.22 1.60 -11.24
C ARG A 28 5.97 2.01 -12.00
N ARG A 29 6.15 2.71 -13.13
CA ARG A 29 5.05 3.14 -14.02
C ARG A 29 4.36 1.94 -14.66
N LYS A 30 5.12 0.97 -15.19
CA LYS A 30 4.53 -0.25 -15.79
C LYS A 30 3.76 -1.06 -14.76
N THR A 31 4.32 -1.23 -13.56
CA THR A 31 3.65 -1.92 -12.44
C THR A 31 2.34 -1.24 -12.06
N ALA A 32 2.34 0.10 -11.97
CA ALA A 32 1.15 0.88 -11.69
C ALA A 32 0.06 0.71 -12.76
N THR A 33 0.45 0.74 -14.04
CA THR A 33 -0.45 0.49 -15.17
C THR A 33 -1.06 -0.91 -15.11
N LEU A 34 -0.24 -1.95 -14.89
CA LEU A 34 -0.72 -3.34 -14.78
C LEU A 34 -1.63 -3.56 -13.57
N ALA A 35 -1.33 -2.91 -12.45
CA ALA A 35 -2.14 -2.98 -11.24
C ALA A 35 -3.41 -2.10 -11.29
N GLY A 36 -3.53 -1.20 -12.26
CA GLY A 36 -4.64 -0.24 -12.32
C GLY A 36 -4.64 0.73 -11.13
N VAL A 37 -3.45 1.17 -10.69
CA VAL A 37 -3.27 2.13 -9.58
C VAL A 37 -2.45 3.33 -10.05
N SER A 38 -2.43 4.41 -9.27
CA SER A 38 -1.63 5.58 -9.63
C SER A 38 -0.12 5.30 -9.55
N ALA A 39 0.65 5.86 -10.49
CA ALA A 39 2.11 5.75 -10.49
C ALA A 39 2.74 6.31 -9.20
N ALA A 40 2.13 7.36 -8.63
CA ALA A 40 2.51 7.90 -7.32
C ALA A 40 2.36 6.88 -6.19
N SER A 41 1.31 6.04 -6.20
CA SER A 41 1.12 5.01 -5.17
C SER A 41 2.26 4.00 -5.16
N VAL A 42 2.59 3.44 -6.33
CA VAL A 42 3.71 2.49 -6.45
C VAL A 42 5.05 3.18 -6.18
N GLY A 43 5.23 4.41 -6.67
CA GLY A 43 6.43 5.21 -6.44
C GLY A 43 6.69 5.49 -4.96
N ASN A 44 5.65 5.86 -4.22
CA ASN A 44 5.75 6.15 -2.78
C ASN A 44 6.04 4.87 -1.98
N LEU A 45 5.41 3.75 -2.33
CA LEU A 45 5.62 2.45 -1.68
C LEU A 45 7.04 1.90 -1.95
N ALA A 46 7.45 1.83 -3.21
CA ALA A 46 8.78 1.33 -3.59
C ALA A 46 9.91 2.29 -3.19
N GLY A 47 9.61 3.60 -3.14
CA GLY A 47 10.53 4.65 -2.71
C GLY A 47 10.68 4.73 -1.19
N GLY A 48 9.73 4.20 -0.42
CA GLY A 48 9.72 4.27 1.05
C GLY A 48 9.14 5.56 1.62
N TYR A 49 8.65 6.49 0.79
CA TYR A 49 7.94 7.70 1.24
C TYR A 49 6.62 7.37 1.94
N ARG A 50 6.02 6.23 1.59
CA ARG A 50 4.83 5.69 2.25
C ARG A 50 5.04 4.21 2.51
N THR A 51 4.73 3.77 3.72
CA THR A 51 4.90 2.37 4.14
C THR A 51 3.59 1.59 4.19
N GLN A 52 2.45 2.26 4.05
CA GLN A 52 1.13 1.66 4.22
C GLN A 52 0.21 2.01 3.06
N CYS A 53 -0.63 1.08 2.60
CA CYS A 53 -1.70 1.33 1.63
C CYS A 53 -2.98 0.57 2.01
N SER A 54 -4.05 0.77 1.22
CA SER A 54 -5.27 -0.02 1.39
C SER A 54 -5.05 -1.46 0.96
N ALA A 55 -5.78 -2.40 1.58
CA ALA A 55 -5.73 -3.81 1.21
C ALA A 55 -6.06 -4.07 -0.28
N ASP A 56 -6.99 -3.29 -0.85
CA ASP A 56 -7.31 -3.36 -2.28
C ASP A 56 -6.10 -2.99 -3.17
N THR A 57 -5.40 -1.92 -2.82
CA THR A 57 -4.19 -1.48 -3.55
C THR A 57 -3.10 -2.53 -3.47
N ALA A 58 -2.85 -3.09 -2.27
CA ALA A 58 -1.87 -4.16 -2.08
C ALA A 58 -2.19 -5.39 -2.93
N ARG A 59 -3.45 -5.84 -2.93
CA ARG A 59 -3.92 -6.97 -3.75
C ARG A 59 -3.71 -6.72 -5.24
N LYS A 60 -4.03 -5.52 -5.74
CA LYS A 60 -3.84 -5.15 -7.15
C LYS A 60 -2.38 -5.20 -7.57
N ILE A 61 -1.49 -4.65 -6.75
CA ILE A 61 -0.04 -4.66 -7.01
C ILE A 61 0.50 -6.09 -7.00
N ALA A 62 0.14 -6.90 -6.00
CA ALA A 62 0.58 -8.29 -5.90
C ALA A 62 0.10 -9.12 -7.10
N LYS A 63 -1.16 -8.94 -7.51
CA LYS A 63 -1.72 -9.59 -8.71
C LYS A 63 -0.97 -9.18 -9.98
N ALA A 64 -0.64 -7.90 -10.14
CA ALA A 64 0.11 -7.42 -11.31
C ALA A 64 1.53 -8.00 -11.41
N LEU A 65 2.13 -8.30 -10.27
CA LEU A 65 3.44 -8.96 -10.18
C LEU A 65 3.33 -10.49 -10.17
N GLY A 66 2.13 -11.07 -10.12
CA GLY A 66 1.96 -12.52 -10.03
C GLY A 66 2.52 -13.15 -8.75
N VAL A 67 2.63 -12.38 -7.66
CA VAL A 67 3.18 -12.82 -6.38
C VAL A 67 2.08 -12.86 -5.33
N PRO A 68 2.10 -13.80 -4.36
CA PRO A 68 1.18 -13.76 -3.22
C PRO A 68 1.25 -12.43 -2.47
N THR A 69 0.10 -11.85 -2.14
CA THR A 69 0.02 -10.56 -1.43
C THR A 69 0.81 -10.56 -0.13
N ALA A 70 0.75 -11.67 0.63
CA ALA A 70 1.45 -11.83 1.90
C ALA A 70 2.99 -11.79 1.78
N SER A 71 3.55 -12.09 0.60
CA SER A 71 4.99 -12.02 0.37
C SER A 71 5.48 -10.58 0.19
N LEU A 72 4.59 -9.66 -0.19
CA LEU A 72 4.90 -8.25 -0.45
C LEU A 72 4.35 -7.31 0.62
N PHE A 73 3.23 -7.68 1.25
CA PHE A 73 2.50 -6.84 2.18
C PHE A 73 2.05 -7.62 3.40
N LEU A 74 2.13 -6.98 4.57
CA LEU A 74 1.65 -7.51 5.83
C LEU A 74 0.41 -6.72 6.28
N LEU A 75 -0.67 -7.42 6.58
CA LEU A 75 -1.90 -6.79 7.07
C LEU A 75 -1.70 -6.40 8.53
N LYS A 76 -1.80 -5.10 8.86
CA LYS A 76 -1.72 -4.60 10.23
C LYS A 76 -3.00 -3.88 10.65
N PRO A 77 -3.48 -4.11 11.88
CA PRO A 77 -4.50 -3.25 12.47
C PRO A 77 -3.89 -1.88 12.79
N VAL A 78 -4.64 -0.82 12.52
CA VAL A 78 -4.35 0.56 12.88
C VAL A 78 -5.55 1.06 13.65
N THR A 79 -5.29 1.48 14.89
CA THR A 79 -6.28 2.13 15.73
C THR A 79 -6.27 3.62 15.42
N VAL A 80 -7.40 4.14 14.96
CA VAL A 80 -7.59 5.59 14.80
C VAL A 80 -8.57 6.10 15.84
N ASN A 81 -8.24 7.23 16.43
CA ASN A 81 -9.16 7.92 17.32
C ASN A 81 -10.18 8.68 16.47
N HIS A 82 -11.47 8.52 16.78
CA HIS A 82 -12.57 9.11 16.01
C HIS A 82 -12.45 10.64 15.86
N THR A 83 -11.81 11.33 16.82
CA THR A 83 -11.59 12.79 16.83
C THR A 83 -10.71 13.31 15.69
N ASP A 84 -9.87 12.47 15.06
CA ASP A 84 -8.97 12.90 13.98
C ASP A 84 -9.64 12.96 12.60
N ILE A 85 -10.85 12.40 12.47
CA ILE A 85 -11.56 12.28 11.19
C ILE A 85 -12.06 13.64 10.69
N HIS A 86 -12.38 14.59 11.59
CA HIS A 86 -12.89 15.91 11.25
C HIS A 86 -11.80 16.98 11.04
N ALA A 87 -10.56 16.75 11.46
CA ALA A 87 -9.49 17.75 11.40
C ALA A 87 -8.86 17.93 9.99
N LYS A 88 -9.06 16.98 9.06
CA LYS A 88 -8.46 17.03 7.69
C LYS A 88 -9.34 17.63 6.59
N ARG A 89 -10.51 18.18 6.92
CA ARG A 89 -11.42 18.82 5.94
C ARG A 89 -11.43 20.36 5.98
N ALA A 90 -10.60 20.99 6.81
CA ALA A 90 -10.59 22.44 7.02
C ALA A 90 -9.29 23.15 6.58
N ALA A 91 -8.43 22.49 5.80
CA ALA A 91 -7.19 23.08 5.26
C ALA A 91 -7.15 22.96 3.73
#